data_AF-A0A444J3B4-F1
#
_entry.id   AF-A0A444J3B4-F1
#
_cell.length_a   1.000
_cell.length_b   1.000
_cell.length_c   1.000
_cell.angle_alpha   90.00
_cell.angle_beta   90.00
_cell.angle_gamma   90.00
#
_symmetry.space_group_name_H-M   'P 1'
#
loop_
_entity.id
_entity.type
_entity.pdbx_description
1 polymer ?
#
loop_
_entity_poly.entity_id
_entity_poly.type
_entity_poly.pdbx_seq_one_letter_code
_entity_poly.pdbx_strand_id
1 'polypeptide(L)'
;AVIGKDVVSALWGNAVHMGRTAGFNMSGIKAFVPPLLSSLNSTEIAGLPIISAGLLHTQSDRYTVYAETKGENYRKLIFAQDRLVGMIFLGDVSRAGVYTNLIRNRIPLGDRREAVLQEAMSAIR
;
A
#
# COMPACT_ATOMS: atom_id res chain seq x y z
N ALA A 1 4.83 -8.89 -7.98
CA ALA A 1 4.23 -7.59 -7.55
C ALA A 1 2.86 -7.75 -6.90
N VAL A 2 2.35 -6.73 -6.21
CA VAL A 2 0.99 -6.67 -5.61
C VAL A 2 -0.12 -7.09 -6.60
N ILE A 3 0.10 -6.86 -7.91
CA ILE A 3 -0.82 -7.22 -9.02
C ILE A 3 -0.52 -8.57 -9.71
N GLY A 4 0.34 -9.42 -9.15
CA GLY A 4 0.63 -10.76 -9.68
C GLY A 4 1.56 -10.83 -10.89
N LYS A 5 2.08 -9.68 -11.35
CA LYS A 5 3.13 -9.60 -12.40
C LYS A 5 4.47 -9.23 -11.79
N ASP A 6 5.58 -9.58 -12.43
CA ASP A 6 6.88 -9.04 -12.05
C ASP A 6 7.03 -7.63 -12.60
N VAL A 7 7.51 -6.73 -11.76
CA VAL A 7 7.72 -5.31 -12.10
C VAL A 7 9.05 -4.88 -11.53
N VAL A 8 9.78 -4.07 -12.30
CA VAL A 8 11.00 -3.44 -11.80
C VAL A 8 10.62 -2.45 -10.72
N SER A 9 11.17 -2.64 -9.53
CA SER A 9 10.97 -1.73 -8.40
C SER A 9 12.27 -0.95 -8.17
N ALA A 10 12.19 0.38 -8.27
CA ALA A 10 13.27 1.28 -7.88
C ALA A 10 13.18 1.76 -6.41
N LEU A 11 12.40 1.09 -5.56
CA LEU A 11 12.21 1.47 -4.16
C LEU A 11 13.41 1.05 -3.29
N TRP A 12 13.99 2.01 -2.56
CA TRP A 12 15.12 1.75 -1.65
C TRP A 12 14.79 0.72 -0.57
N GLY A 13 13.58 0.75 -0.01
CA GLY A 13 13.14 -0.24 0.97
C GLY A 13 13.18 -1.67 0.43
N ASN A 14 12.85 -1.85 -0.85
CA ASN A 14 12.96 -3.14 -1.51
C ASN A 14 14.43 -3.53 -1.73
N ALA A 15 15.29 -2.58 -2.13
CA ALA A 15 16.73 -2.82 -2.26
C ALA A 15 17.36 -3.28 -0.94
N VAL A 16 16.98 -2.67 0.20
CA VAL A 16 17.42 -3.10 1.53
C VAL A 16 16.99 -4.54 1.84
N HIS A 17 15.73 -4.89 1.58
CA HIS A 17 15.23 -6.25 1.80
C HIS A 17 15.96 -7.29 0.92
N MET A 18 16.18 -6.96 -0.35
CA MET A 18 16.90 -7.82 -1.30
C MET A 18 18.37 -7.98 -0.90
N GLY A 19 19.06 -6.88 -0.59
CA GLY A 19 20.46 -6.90 -0.16
C GLY A 19 20.68 -7.70 1.13
N ARG A 20 19.80 -7.53 2.13
CA ARG A 20 19.83 -8.34 3.36
C ARG A 20 19.65 -9.82 3.06
N THR A 21 18.69 -10.18 2.20
CA THR A 21 18.44 -11.58 1.82
C THR A 21 19.64 -12.19 1.11
N ALA A 22 20.27 -11.43 0.20
CA ALA A 22 21.48 -11.85 -0.48
C ALA A 22 22.63 -12.09 0.51
N GLY A 23 22.85 -11.16 1.45
CA GLY A 23 23.85 -11.29 2.51
C GLY A 23 23.67 -12.56 3.35
N PHE A 24 22.43 -12.86 3.78
CA PHE A 24 22.13 -14.10 4.50
C PHE A 24 22.45 -15.35 3.67
N ASN A 25 21.99 -15.39 2.41
CA ASN A 25 22.25 -16.56 1.57
C ASN A 25 23.76 -16.76 1.31
N MET A 26 24.53 -15.68 1.13
CA MET A 26 25.99 -15.75 0.99
C MET A 26 26.70 -16.24 2.26
N SER A 27 26.14 -16.01 3.45
CA SER A 27 26.68 -16.50 4.71
C SER A 27 26.20 -17.92 5.09
N GLY A 28 25.51 -18.61 4.19
CA GLY A 28 24.97 -19.95 4.42
C GLY A 28 23.64 -19.98 5.18
N ILE A 29 23.05 -18.83 5.48
CA ILE A 29 21.73 -18.72 6.10
C ILE A 29 20.66 -18.68 5.01
N LYS A 30 19.85 -19.74 4.90
CA LYS A 30 18.76 -19.79 3.93
C LYS A 30 17.71 -18.72 4.25
N ALA A 31 17.60 -17.72 3.37
CA ALA A 31 16.66 -16.61 3.50
C ALA A 31 15.90 -16.35 2.20
N PHE A 32 14.66 -15.86 2.34
CA PHE A 32 13.79 -15.49 1.22
C PHE A 32 13.43 -14.01 1.30
N VAL A 33 13.30 -13.39 0.13
CA VAL A 33 12.88 -11.98 0.04
C VAL A 33 11.44 -11.88 0.55
N PRO A 34 11.16 -10.98 1.52
CA PRO A 34 9.80 -10.79 2.02
C PRO A 34 8.90 -10.19 0.93
N PRO A 35 7.57 -10.18 1.11
CA PRO A 35 6.66 -9.48 0.21
C PRO A 35 7.11 -8.03 0.00
N LEU A 36 7.41 -7.69 -1.25
CA LEU A 36 7.85 -6.36 -1.66
C LEU A 36 6.66 -5.53 -2.16
N LEU A 37 6.74 -4.22 -1.93
CA LEU A 37 5.79 -3.28 -2.52
C LEU A 37 6.19 -3.00 -3.96
N SER A 38 5.25 -3.04 -4.88
CA SER A 38 5.52 -2.63 -6.27
C SER A 38 5.51 -1.11 -6.44
N SER A 39 4.79 -0.40 -5.58
CA SER A 39 4.67 1.06 -5.59
C SER A 39 4.44 1.53 -4.15
N LEU A 40 5.23 2.51 -3.74
CA LEU A 40 5.08 3.26 -2.50
C LEU A 40 5.72 4.63 -2.72
N ASN A 41 4.92 5.69 -2.63
CA ASN A 41 5.42 7.06 -2.63
C ASN A 41 4.98 7.74 -1.33
N SER A 42 5.89 8.50 -0.74
CA SER A 42 5.63 9.34 0.42
C SER A 42 6.35 10.65 0.18
N THR A 43 5.61 11.74 0.08
CA THR A 43 6.16 13.06 -0.21
C THR A 43 5.26 14.13 0.37
N GLU A 44 5.71 15.37 0.34
CA GLU A 44 4.93 16.55 0.71
C GLU A 44 5.06 17.57 -0.41
N ILE A 45 3.94 18.11 -0.86
CA ILE A 45 3.90 19.12 -1.91
C ILE A 45 3.14 20.33 -1.38
N ALA A 46 3.77 21.50 -1.37
CA ALA A 46 3.18 22.74 -0.88
C ALA A 46 2.58 22.63 0.54
N GLY A 47 3.23 21.88 1.44
CA GLY A 47 2.75 21.65 2.80
C GLY A 47 1.65 20.59 2.93
N LEU A 48 1.24 19.94 1.84
CA LEU A 48 0.27 18.84 1.84
C LEU A 48 0.98 17.49 1.78
N PRO A 49 0.95 16.69 2.86
CA PRO A 49 1.50 15.35 2.88
C PRO A 49 0.72 14.42 1.95
N ILE A 50 1.42 13.56 1.22
CA ILE A 50 0.84 12.59 0.29
C ILE A 50 1.54 11.25 0.49
N ILE A 51 0.75 10.20 0.75
CA ILE A 51 1.21 8.81 0.73
C ILE A 51 0.35 8.00 -0.23
N SER A 52 0.99 7.23 -1.11
CA SER A 52 0.31 6.29 -1.99
C SER A 52 1.03 4.95 -2.02
N ALA A 53 0.29 3.86 -2.11
CA ALA A 53 0.86 2.52 -2.17
C ALA A 53 0.03 1.59 -3.05
N GLY A 54 0.68 0.64 -3.70
CA GLY A 54 0.01 -0.39 -4.50
C GLY A 54 -0.57 0.11 -5.82
N LEU A 55 -1.74 -0.42 -6.19
CA LEU A 55 -2.46 -0.07 -7.42
C LEU A 55 -3.14 1.30 -7.28
N LEU A 56 -2.77 2.29 -8.08
CA LEU A 56 -3.33 3.65 -7.97
C LEU A 56 -4.43 3.95 -8.99
N HIS A 57 -4.33 3.33 -10.16
CA HIS A 57 -5.24 3.50 -11.30
C HIS A 57 -5.75 2.15 -11.77
N THR A 58 -7.04 2.08 -12.06
CA THR A 58 -7.70 0.90 -12.63
C THR A 58 -8.87 1.34 -13.49
N GLN A 59 -9.09 0.63 -14.60
CA GLN A 59 -10.27 0.73 -15.45
C GLN A 59 -11.07 -0.58 -15.47
N SER A 60 -10.69 -1.54 -14.62
CA SER A 60 -11.32 -2.86 -14.59
C SER A 60 -12.35 -2.94 -13.48
N ASP A 61 -13.53 -3.48 -13.81
CA ASP A 61 -14.66 -3.69 -12.89
C ASP A 61 -14.36 -4.71 -11.79
N ARG A 62 -13.24 -5.44 -11.89
CA ARG A 62 -12.78 -6.38 -10.86
C ARG A 62 -12.35 -5.69 -9.55
N TYR A 63 -12.21 -4.37 -9.56
CA TYR A 63 -11.75 -3.59 -8.42
C TYR A 63 -12.85 -2.66 -7.94
N THR A 64 -13.03 -2.58 -6.62
CA THR A 64 -13.93 -1.59 -6.00
C THR A 64 -13.10 -0.41 -5.51
N VAL A 65 -13.48 0.79 -5.91
CA VAL A 65 -12.79 2.03 -5.52
C VAL A 65 -13.69 2.82 -4.59
N TYR A 66 -13.17 3.20 -3.44
CA TYR A 66 -13.81 4.15 -2.54
C TYR A 66 -12.91 5.37 -2.40
N ALA A 67 -13.50 6.55 -2.49
CA ALA A 67 -12.79 7.79 -2.30
C ALA A 67 -13.64 8.80 -1.55
N GLU A 68 -13.01 9.55 -0.66
CA GLU A 68 -13.64 10.63 0.09
C GLU A 68 -12.72 11.84 0.13
N THR A 69 -13.34 13.02 0.04
CA THR A 69 -12.67 14.32 0.13
C THR A 69 -13.34 15.13 1.21
N LYS A 70 -12.55 15.75 2.10
CA LYS A 70 -13.05 16.65 3.14
C LYS A 70 -12.04 17.74 3.41
N GLY A 71 -12.41 18.97 3.06
CA GLY A 71 -11.47 20.10 3.08
C GLY A 71 -10.29 19.83 2.16
N GLU A 72 -9.07 19.96 2.69
CA GLU A 72 -7.82 19.67 1.97
C GLU A 72 -7.45 18.18 1.97
N ASN A 73 -8.19 17.34 2.70
CA ASN A 73 -7.87 15.93 2.80
C ASN A 73 -8.55 15.12 1.69
N TYR A 74 -7.83 14.10 1.22
CA TYR A 74 -8.35 13.10 0.29
C TYR A 74 -7.88 11.71 0.68
N ARG A 75 -8.80 10.75 0.69
CA ARG A 75 -8.47 9.34 0.82
C ARG A 75 -9.10 8.53 -0.29
N LYS A 76 -8.32 7.60 -0.83
CA LYS A 76 -8.73 6.60 -1.81
C LYS A 76 -8.27 5.24 -1.33
N LEU A 77 -9.17 4.27 -1.36
CA LEU A 77 -8.86 2.86 -1.18
C LEU A 77 -9.34 2.06 -2.40
N ILE A 78 -8.52 1.11 -2.84
CA ILE A 78 -8.84 0.21 -3.96
C ILE A 78 -8.79 -1.22 -3.44
N PHE A 79 -9.91 -1.91 -3.56
CA PHE A 79 -10.07 -3.31 -3.15
C PHE A 79 -10.15 -4.24 -4.35
N ALA A 80 -9.57 -5.42 -4.21
CA ALA A 80 -9.82 -6.57 -5.06
C ALA A 80 -10.42 -7.66 -4.18
N GLN A 81 -11.72 -7.95 -4.36
CA GLN A 81 -12.46 -8.85 -3.46
C GLN A 81 -12.34 -8.40 -1.99
N ASP A 82 -11.78 -9.24 -1.12
CA ASP A 82 -11.60 -9.02 0.31
C ASP A 82 -10.22 -8.42 0.67
N ARG A 83 -9.46 -7.92 -0.31
CA ARG A 83 -8.08 -7.45 -0.11
C ARG A 83 -7.92 -5.99 -0.51
N LEU A 84 -7.22 -5.23 0.31
CA LEU A 84 -6.77 -3.89 -0.07
C LEU A 84 -5.55 -4.01 -0.99
N VAL A 85 -5.65 -3.44 -2.19
CA VAL A 85 -4.60 -3.51 -3.22
C VAL A 85 -4.00 -2.16 -3.57
N GLY A 86 -4.61 -1.07 -3.12
CA GLY A 86 -4.16 0.28 -3.43
C GLY A 86 -4.70 1.33 -2.47
N MET A 87 -3.93 2.39 -2.26
CA MET A 87 -4.36 3.55 -1.49
C MET A 87 -3.70 4.86 -1.95
N ILE A 88 -4.38 5.98 -1.70
CA ILE A 88 -3.84 7.34 -1.75
C ILE A 88 -4.41 8.11 -0.57
N PHE A 89 -3.56 8.61 0.33
CA PHE A 89 -3.92 9.56 1.39
C PHE A 89 -3.22 10.89 1.13
N LEU A 90 -3.95 11.99 1.22
CA LEU A 90 -3.49 13.36 1.06
C LEU A 90 -4.04 14.21 2.21
N GLY A 91 -3.21 15.11 2.74
CA GLY A 91 -3.51 15.89 3.94
C GLY A 91 -3.25 15.03 5.18
N ASP A 92 -4.30 14.46 5.78
CA ASP A 92 -4.19 13.52 6.90
C ASP A 92 -3.73 12.12 6.44
N VAL A 93 -2.42 11.93 6.47
CA VAL A 93 -1.74 10.65 6.19
C VAL A 93 -1.61 9.74 7.41
N SER A 94 -2.30 10.05 8.52
CA SER A 94 -2.27 9.24 9.74
C SER A 94 -2.64 7.79 9.45
N ARG A 95 -1.87 6.88 10.05
CA ARG A 95 -2.03 5.43 9.95
C ARG A 95 -1.78 4.83 8.56
N ALA A 96 -1.26 5.59 7.59
CA ALA A 96 -0.92 5.06 6.26
C ALA A 96 -0.03 3.81 6.30
N GLY A 97 0.82 3.67 7.32
CA GLY A 97 1.63 2.46 7.54
C GLY A 97 0.81 1.17 7.74
N VAL A 98 -0.36 1.24 8.39
CA VAL A 98 -1.26 0.10 8.59
C VAL A 98 -1.79 -0.39 7.25
N TYR A 99 -2.34 0.53 6.45
CA TYR A 99 -2.88 0.22 5.12
C TYR A 99 -1.78 -0.23 4.15
N THR A 100 -0.59 0.37 4.23
CA THR A 100 0.59 -0.08 3.48
C THR A 100 0.96 -1.53 3.82
N ASN A 101 0.85 -1.92 5.11
CA ASN A 101 1.10 -3.29 5.55
C ASN A 101 0.06 -4.27 4.99
N LEU A 102 -1.23 -3.91 5.02
CA LEU A 102 -2.31 -4.70 4.43
C LEU A 102 -2.05 -4.98 2.94
N ILE A 103 -1.62 -3.95 2.19
CA ILE A 103 -1.29 -4.04 0.76
C ILE A 103 -0.04 -4.90 0.54
N ARG A 104 1.06 -4.62 1.26
CA ARG A 104 2.34 -5.31 1.12
C ARG A 104 2.19 -6.81 1.35
N ASN A 105 1.54 -7.17 2.45
CA ASN A 105 1.42 -8.55 2.90
C ASN A 105 0.24 -9.28 2.26
N ARG A 106 -0.58 -8.59 1.47
CA ARG A 106 -1.84 -9.11 0.92
C ARG A 106 -2.60 -9.81 2.04
N ILE A 107 -3.12 -9.04 2.98
CA ILE A 107 -3.90 -9.60 4.09
C ILE A 107 -5.37 -9.71 3.65
N PRO A 108 -5.99 -10.91 3.68
CA PRO A 108 -7.43 -11.06 3.45
C PRO A 108 -8.18 -10.41 4.62
N LEU A 109 -9.13 -9.54 4.32
CA LEU A 109 -9.86 -8.79 5.35
C LEU A 109 -11.13 -9.52 5.79
N GLY A 110 -11.70 -10.38 4.94
CA GLY A 110 -12.99 -11.01 5.22
C GLY A 110 -14.03 -10.00 5.73
N ASP A 111 -14.66 -10.34 6.85
CA ASP A 111 -15.71 -9.52 7.49
C ASP A 111 -15.20 -8.15 7.99
N ARG A 112 -13.88 -8.00 8.17
CA ARG A 112 -13.29 -6.72 8.60
C ARG A 112 -13.16 -5.71 7.47
N ARG A 113 -13.43 -6.09 6.21
CA ARG A 113 -13.30 -5.20 5.05
C ARG A 113 -14.06 -3.89 5.25
N GLU A 114 -15.30 -3.98 5.73
CA GLU A 114 -16.14 -2.80 5.94
C GLU A 114 -15.62 -1.94 7.10
N ALA A 115 -15.21 -2.56 8.20
CA ALA A 115 -14.61 -1.83 9.32
C ALA A 115 -13.34 -1.08 8.92
N VAL A 116 -12.47 -1.69 8.11
CA VAL A 116 -11.25 -1.04 7.57
C VAL A 116 -11.60 0.11 6.64
N LEU A 117 -12.63 -0.03 5.81
CA LEU A 117 -13.11 1.06 4.96
C LEU A 117 -13.63 2.21 5.81
N GLN A 118 -14.55 1.94 6.74
CA GLN A 118 -15.13 2.96 7.61
C GLN A 118 -14.06 3.68 8.43
N GLU A 119 -13.12 2.95 9.02
CA GLU A 119 -12.02 3.52 9.79
C GLU A 119 -11.09 4.39 8.93
N ALA A 120 -10.84 4.01 7.68
CA ALA A 120 -10.04 4.83 6.78
C ALA A 120 -10.74 6.14 6.43
N MET A 121 -12.03 6.10 6.20
CA MET A 121 -12.84 7.21 5.72
C MET A 121 -13.23 8.17 6.86
N SER A 122 -13.67 7.64 8.01
CA SER A 122 -14.04 8.44 9.18
C SER A 122 -12.87 9.16 9.85
N ALA A 123 -11.64 8.70 9.60
CA ALA A 123 -10.44 9.30 10.15
C ALA A 123 -10.10 10.65 9.51
N ILE A 124 -10.75 11.03 8.41
CA ILE A 124 -10.50 12.31 7.73
C ILE A 124 -11.02 13.46 8.61
N ARG A 125 -10.10 14.20 9.23
CA ARG A 125 -10.40 15.38 10.05
C ARG A 125 -10.24 16.65 9.26
#